data_AF-A0A6P8IB84-F1
#
_entry.id   AF-A0A6P8IB84-F1
#
_cell.length_a   1.000
_cell.length_b   1.000
_cell.length_c   1.000
_cell.angle_alpha   90.00
_cell.angle_beta   90.00
_cell.angle_gamma   90.00
#
_symmetry.space_group_name_H-M   'P 1'
#
loop_
_entity.id
_entity.type
_entity.pdbx_description
1 polymer ?
#
loop_
_entity_poly.entity_id
_entity_poly.type
_entity_poly.pdbx_seq_one_letter_code
_entity_poly.pdbx_strand_id
1 'polypeptide(L)'
;MTTTEVLVGVACGIGAGILVGIIYWAVFIRSKKKPKNIKQTKHHKTYDQAKQNLIIKPDSIPAFDIPCYPLHVQEPVLPSSASSDILLERQKSPIPKDIRQGRRGSVPLDQLITQSAQVGRKISPTPKSPPSIYAINNQAIENLENIQKKRGKRIAAIHRSSTSPLGKLEFSLYYDQDFGNLQIHIIRGSQVYQTESSEDLMELVVSVAVVFDGKQIWHDKTHPTEATTNPEFNEQLTIHGLTSNQMRVGTLKLTIKNNITDSPISVAYYPLSTVPYNFLTTETVRLNEVEDIDEAKLFQWRQDDDELNNGELLVSMLHSPADKKLTIGVECARDLPSGNRGPPDSFVKVDILLLGHKLHSKKTNVIPKSCHPEYNAVFEFAIEDDKLPQVMVSMKVKSHGKMRSTRKIGMIKLGYTADPNEPQYRHWEQVLHHPYLNIEKWHAIGKHH
;
A
#
# COMPACT_ATOMS: atom_id res chain seq x y z
N MET A 1 -14.14 -62.21 54.54
CA MET A 1 -12.96 -61.41 54.15
C MET A 1 -12.39 -60.75 55.39
N THR A 2 -11.14 -61.02 55.72
CA THR A 2 -10.46 -60.43 56.87
C THR A 2 -9.75 -59.14 56.48
N THR A 3 -9.58 -58.22 57.43
CA THR A 3 -8.92 -56.91 57.20
C THR A 3 -7.50 -57.02 56.63
N THR A 4 -6.83 -58.17 56.83
CA THR A 4 -5.54 -58.51 56.23
C THR A 4 -5.56 -58.53 54.70
N GLU A 5 -6.63 -59.03 54.08
CA GLU A 5 -6.72 -59.20 52.61
C GLU A 5 -6.77 -57.84 51.90
N VAL A 6 -7.57 -56.91 52.46
CA VAL A 6 -7.69 -55.54 51.95
C VAL A 6 -6.37 -54.77 52.09
N LEU A 7 -5.66 -54.96 53.21
CA LEU A 7 -4.39 -54.27 53.48
C LEU A 7 -3.30 -54.68 52.47
N VAL A 8 -3.22 -55.97 52.12
CA VAL A 8 -2.29 -56.47 51.09
C VAL A 8 -2.62 -55.88 49.71
N GLY A 9 -3.91 -55.81 49.34
CA GLY A 9 -4.34 -55.19 48.08
C GLY A 9 -3.92 -53.72 47.95
N VAL A 10 -4.12 -52.94 49.02
CA VAL A 10 -3.73 -51.52 49.07
C VAL A 10 -2.20 -51.35 49.00
N ALA A 11 -1.44 -52.18 49.74
CA ALA A 11 0.03 -52.13 49.72
C ALA A 11 0.60 -52.41 48.32
N CYS A 12 0.08 -53.42 47.62
CA CYS A 12 0.48 -53.74 46.24
C CYS A 12 0.14 -52.60 45.26
N GLY A 13 -1.02 -51.96 45.40
CA GLY A 13 -1.42 -50.82 44.56
C GLY A 13 -0.50 -49.61 44.72
N ILE A 14 -0.13 -49.27 45.96
CA ILE A 14 0.82 -48.17 46.25
C ILE A 14 2.21 -48.50 45.68
N GLY A 15 2.70 -49.72 45.87
CA GLY A 15 3.99 -50.17 45.32
C GLY A 15 4.06 -50.05 43.79
N ALA A 16 3.00 -50.47 43.09
CA ALA A 16 2.92 -50.34 41.62
C ALA A 16 2.91 -48.87 41.17
N GLY A 17 2.16 -47.99 41.84
CA GLY A 17 2.11 -46.56 41.54
C GLY A 17 3.47 -45.88 41.69
N ILE A 18 4.21 -46.19 42.77
CA ILE A 18 5.57 -45.68 43.00
C ILE A 18 6.53 -46.19 41.91
N LEU A 19 6.45 -47.47 41.53
CA LEU A 19 7.30 -48.04 40.48
C LEU A 19 7.11 -47.33 39.13
N VAL A 20 5.86 -47.09 38.72
CA VAL A 20 5.53 -46.35 37.49
C VAL A 20 6.04 -44.90 37.57
N GLY A 21 5.90 -44.24 38.72
CA GLY A 21 6.45 -42.89 38.96
C GLY A 21 7.98 -42.84 38.79
N ILE A 22 8.70 -43.80 39.36
CA ILE A 22 10.17 -43.91 39.24
C ILE A 22 10.58 -44.17 37.79
N ILE A 23 9.89 -45.06 37.08
CA ILE A 23 10.15 -45.35 35.65
C ILE A 23 9.93 -44.08 34.81
N TYR A 24 8.83 -43.36 35.03
CA TYR A 24 8.53 -42.12 34.30
C TYR A 24 9.57 -41.03 34.58
N TRP A 25 10.00 -40.89 35.84
CA TRP A 25 11.05 -39.95 36.24
C TRP A 25 12.43 -40.31 35.64
N ALA A 26 12.78 -41.60 35.60
CA ALA A 26 14.01 -42.07 34.97
C ALA A 26 14.01 -41.84 33.44
N VAL A 27 12.87 -42.04 32.77
CA VAL A 27 12.68 -41.70 31.35
C VAL A 27 12.76 -40.18 31.13
N PHE A 28 12.18 -39.36 32.01
CA PHE A 28 12.26 -37.91 31.96
C PHE A 28 13.69 -37.38 32.14
N ILE A 29 14.49 -37.99 33.04
CA ILE A 29 15.90 -37.66 33.22
C ILE A 29 16.75 -38.11 32.03
N ARG A 30 16.51 -39.30 31.46
CA ARG A 30 17.16 -39.73 30.20
C ARG A 30 16.81 -38.80 29.04
N SER A 31 15.56 -38.34 28.95
CA SER A 31 15.11 -37.35 27.96
C SER A 31 15.90 -36.04 28.05
N LYS A 32 16.18 -35.55 29.27
CA LYS A 32 17.04 -34.37 29.49
C LYS A 32 18.55 -34.61 29.29
N LYS A 33 19.02 -35.85 29.15
CA LYS A 33 20.44 -36.19 28.92
C LYS A 33 20.68 -36.82 27.54
N LYS A 34 20.42 -36.07 26.46
CA LYS A 34 21.10 -36.31 25.16
C LYS A 34 22.48 -35.64 25.16
N PRO A 35 23.54 -36.31 24.63
CA PRO A 35 24.91 -35.81 24.73
C PRO A 35 25.18 -34.64 23.78
N LYS A 36 25.90 -33.62 24.26
CA LYS A 36 26.60 -32.65 23.42
C LYS A 36 27.83 -33.31 22.78
N ASN A 37 27.69 -34.00 21.65
CA ASN A 37 28.82 -34.27 20.74
C ASN A 37 28.38 -34.86 19.38
N ILE A 38 28.07 -33.99 18.41
CA ILE A 38 28.13 -34.32 16.97
C ILE A 38 28.81 -33.15 16.23
N LYS A 39 30.14 -33.24 16.11
CA LYS A 39 31.03 -32.60 15.13
C LYS A 39 30.57 -31.27 14.49
N GLN A 40 30.77 -30.15 15.18
CA GLN A 40 30.81 -28.80 14.56
C GLN A 40 32.14 -28.59 13.78
N THR A 41 32.41 -29.40 12.75
CA THR A 41 33.65 -29.29 11.94
C THR A 41 33.42 -29.62 10.47
N LYS A 42 32.79 -28.68 9.73
CA LYS A 42 33.06 -28.45 8.28
C LYS A 42 32.37 -27.19 7.71
N HIS A 43 31.08 -26.98 7.96
CA HIS A 43 30.28 -25.97 7.23
C HIS A 43 30.66 -24.50 7.46
N HIS A 44 31.30 -24.14 8.59
CA HIS A 44 31.63 -22.73 8.86
C HIS A 44 32.61 -22.14 7.83
N LYS A 45 33.57 -22.94 7.32
CA LYS A 45 34.56 -22.47 6.35
C LYS A 45 33.95 -22.05 5.01
N THR A 46 32.86 -22.68 4.57
CA THR A 46 32.25 -22.40 3.26
C THR A 46 31.61 -21.00 3.23
N TYR A 47 31.05 -20.53 4.34
CA TYR A 47 30.42 -19.21 4.43
C TYR A 47 31.47 -18.08 4.46
N ASP A 48 32.53 -18.23 5.26
CA ASP A 48 33.63 -17.24 5.30
C ASP A 48 34.42 -17.17 3.98
N GLN A 49 34.66 -18.30 3.31
CA GLN A 49 35.36 -18.32 2.01
C GLN A 49 34.54 -17.66 0.89
N ALA A 50 33.20 -17.70 0.94
CA ALA A 50 32.37 -16.94 0.00
C ALA A 50 32.53 -15.41 0.19
N LYS A 51 32.71 -14.96 1.44
CA LYS A 51 32.81 -13.53 1.79
C LYS A 51 34.20 -12.93 1.52
N GLN A 52 35.27 -13.74 1.51
CA GLN A 52 36.63 -13.26 1.23
C GLN A 52 36.96 -13.09 -0.27
N ASN A 53 36.18 -13.72 -1.17
CA ASN A 53 36.45 -13.69 -2.61
C ASN A 53 35.87 -12.46 -3.36
N LEU A 54 35.33 -11.47 -2.66
CA LEU A 54 34.73 -10.26 -3.23
C LEU A 54 35.53 -8.97 -2.96
N ILE A 55 36.83 -9.10 -2.64
CA ILE A 55 37.76 -7.97 -2.61
C ILE A 55 38.31 -7.75 -4.03
N ILE A 56 37.61 -6.95 -4.82
CA ILE A 56 38.14 -6.45 -6.10
C ILE A 56 39.34 -5.55 -5.80
N LYS A 57 40.51 -5.89 -6.37
CA LYS A 57 41.69 -5.01 -6.27
C LYS A 57 41.54 -3.88 -7.30
N PRO A 58 41.87 -2.61 -6.95
CA PRO A 58 41.73 -1.49 -7.88
C PRO A 58 42.41 -1.71 -9.23
N ASP A 59 43.58 -2.36 -9.21
CA ASP A 59 44.46 -2.56 -10.36
C ASP A 59 44.02 -3.69 -11.32
N SER A 60 42.77 -4.16 -11.22
CA SER A 60 42.26 -5.31 -12.01
C SER A 60 41.01 -4.99 -12.86
N ILE A 61 40.70 -3.71 -13.04
CA ILE A 61 39.66 -3.23 -13.96
C ILE A 61 40.32 -2.97 -15.34
N PRO A 62 39.96 -3.71 -16.41
CA PRO A 62 40.40 -3.37 -17.77
C PRO A 62 39.76 -2.05 -18.22
N ALA A 63 40.48 -1.26 -19.03
CA ALA A 63 39.96 0.01 -19.53
C ALA A 63 38.68 -0.18 -20.37
N PHE A 64 37.69 0.67 -20.12
CA PHE A 64 36.44 0.69 -20.88
C PHE A 64 36.63 1.47 -22.19
N ASP A 65 37.06 0.78 -23.25
CA ASP A 65 37.04 1.34 -24.60
C ASP A 65 35.60 1.45 -25.10
N ILE A 66 35.09 2.68 -25.21
CA ILE A 66 33.78 2.97 -25.78
C ILE A 66 33.90 2.92 -27.31
N PRO A 67 33.15 2.07 -28.03
CA PRO A 67 33.20 2.02 -29.49
C PRO A 67 32.56 3.29 -30.10
N CYS A 68 33.41 4.21 -30.53
CA CYS A 68 32.99 5.44 -31.22
C CYS A 68 32.46 5.14 -32.63
N TYR A 69 31.14 4.95 -32.75
CA TYR A 69 30.46 4.95 -34.04
C TYR A 69 30.39 6.38 -34.61
N PRO A 70 30.76 6.61 -35.89
CA PRO A 70 30.67 7.94 -36.49
C PRO A 70 29.21 8.33 -36.73
N LEU A 71 28.76 9.43 -36.12
CA LEU A 71 27.45 10.03 -36.39
C LEU A 71 27.41 10.62 -37.81
N HIS A 72 26.65 9.98 -38.70
CA HIS A 72 26.40 10.49 -40.04
C HIS A 72 25.29 11.55 -39.99
N VAL A 73 25.68 12.82 -39.85
CA VAL A 73 24.76 13.96 -39.87
C VAL A 73 24.20 14.13 -41.29
N GLN A 74 22.88 14.05 -41.45
CA GLN A 74 22.21 14.37 -42.72
C GLN A 74 21.99 15.88 -42.84
N GLU A 75 22.27 16.43 -44.02
CA GLU A 75 22.01 17.83 -44.34
C GLU A 75 20.50 18.10 -44.59
N PRO A 76 19.99 19.29 -44.27
CA PRO A 76 18.58 19.63 -44.44
C PRO A 76 18.22 19.90 -45.91
N VAL A 77 17.34 19.07 -46.48
CA VAL A 77 16.84 19.24 -47.85
C VAL A 77 15.66 20.23 -47.88
N LEU A 78 15.78 21.32 -48.66
CA LEU A 78 14.66 22.22 -48.93
C LEU A 78 13.65 21.61 -49.94
N PRO A 79 12.36 21.94 -49.84
CA PRO A 79 11.33 21.37 -50.71
C PRO A 79 11.24 22.06 -52.08
N SER A 80 11.15 21.29 -53.16
CA SER A 80 10.81 21.78 -54.50
C SER A 80 9.73 20.93 -55.17
N SER A 81 8.52 21.49 -55.22
CA SER A 81 7.48 21.30 -56.26
C SER A 81 7.38 19.97 -57.04
N ALA A 82 6.30 19.23 -56.74
CA ALA A 82 5.35 18.64 -57.70
C ALA A 82 5.84 17.79 -58.90
N SER A 83 5.34 16.55 -58.96
CA SER A 83 4.53 16.07 -60.09
C SER A 83 3.60 14.92 -59.68
N SER A 84 2.53 14.76 -60.45
CA SER A 84 1.34 13.95 -60.18
C SER A 84 1.54 12.43 -60.13
N ASP A 85 0.78 11.84 -59.21
CA ASP A 85 0.11 10.53 -59.23
C ASP A 85 0.16 9.68 -60.51
N ILE A 86 0.36 8.37 -60.31
CA ILE A 86 -0.52 7.31 -60.84
C ILE A 86 -0.43 6.10 -59.88
N LEU A 87 -1.59 5.55 -59.51
CA LEU A 87 -1.73 4.32 -58.71
C LEU A 87 -1.97 3.12 -59.64
N LEU A 88 -1.30 1.99 -59.39
CA LEU A 88 -1.90 0.64 -59.19
C LEU A 88 -0.88 -0.50 -59.38
N GLU A 89 -0.65 -1.30 -58.32
CA GLU A 89 -0.89 -2.75 -58.39
C GLU A 89 -1.03 -3.35 -56.97
N ARG A 90 -2.03 -4.23 -56.78
CA ARG A 90 -2.19 -5.05 -55.57
C ARG A 90 -2.82 -6.39 -55.95
N GLN A 91 -2.36 -7.48 -55.33
CA GLN A 91 -2.50 -8.83 -55.88
C GLN A 91 -3.88 -9.52 -55.66
N LYS A 92 -4.06 -10.58 -56.45
CA LYS A 92 -5.24 -11.46 -56.66
C LYS A 92 -5.64 -12.25 -55.39
N SER A 93 -6.92 -12.25 -54.98
CA SER A 93 -7.97 -13.28 -55.27
C SER A 93 -8.00 -14.47 -54.27
N PRO A 94 -9.06 -15.32 -54.17
CA PRO A 94 -10.29 -15.44 -54.98
C PRO A 94 -11.64 -15.44 -54.19
N ILE A 95 -12.75 -15.75 -54.89
CA ILE A 95 -14.16 -15.77 -54.40
C ILE A 95 -14.77 -17.18 -54.61
N PRO A 96 -15.77 -17.62 -53.81
CA PRO A 96 -17.17 -17.72 -54.29
C PRO A 96 -18.22 -17.40 -53.18
N LYS A 97 -19.52 -17.11 -53.43
CA LYS A 97 -20.34 -16.88 -54.65
C LYS A 97 -21.61 -16.06 -54.30
N ASP A 98 -22.37 -15.68 -55.33
CA ASP A 98 -23.56 -14.80 -55.37
C ASP A 98 -24.71 -15.07 -54.37
N ILE A 99 -25.52 -14.03 -54.08
CA ILE A 99 -26.91 -13.92 -54.63
C ILE A 99 -27.54 -12.50 -54.47
N ARG A 100 -27.87 -11.90 -55.63
CA ARG A 100 -28.95 -10.95 -56.00
C ARG A 100 -29.29 -9.67 -55.17
N GLN A 101 -29.16 -8.54 -55.88
CA GLN A 101 -30.18 -7.48 -56.14
C GLN A 101 -30.79 -6.68 -54.95
N GLY A 102 -30.84 -5.34 -54.95
CA GLY A 102 -30.30 -4.33 -55.89
C GLY A 102 -31.13 -3.02 -55.94
N ARG A 103 -30.63 -2.01 -56.70
CA ARG A 103 -31.22 -0.66 -56.97
C ARG A 103 -31.25 0.34 -55.78
N ARG A 104 -31.17 1.67 -55.97
CA ARG A 104 -30.56 2.52 -57.04
C ARG A 104 -30.55 3.99 -56.57
N GLY A 105 -29.44 4.72 -56.78
CA GLY A 105 -29.35 6.19 -56.66
C GLY A 105 -29.46 6.76 -55.23
N SER A 106 -29.18 8.04 -54.97
CA SER A 106 -28.36 9.02 -55.70
C SER A 106 -28.15 10.29 -54.84
N VAL A 107 -26.93 10.84 -54.87
CA VAL A 107 -26.40 12.03 -54.15
C VAL A 107 -26.48 13.27 -55.09
N PRO A 108 -26.39 14.58 -54.71
CA PRO A 108 -26.11 15.24 -53.41
C PRO A 108 -27.06 16.39 -52.93
N LEU A 109 -26.74 16.84 -51.72
CA LEU A 109 -26.72 18.17 -51.06
C LEU A 109 -26.87 19.52 -51.84
N ASP A 110 -27.23 20.55 -51.05
CA ASP A 110 -27.03 22.03 -51.16
C ASP A 110 -27.75 22.89 -52.22
N GLN A 111 -28.48 23.95 -51.78
CA GLN A 111 -27.99 25.35 -51.75
C GLN A 111 -29.09 26.42 -51.41
N LEU A 112 -28.68 27.51 -50.70
CA LEU A 112 -29.31 28.86 -50.61
C LEU A 112 -30.74 28.91 -49.98
N ILE A 113 -31.30 30.01 -49.43
CA ILE A 113 -31.24 31.47 -49.71
C ILE A 113 -31.34 32.31 -48.41
N THR A 114 -30.78 33.52 -48.39
CA THR A 114 -31.00 34.55 -47.34
C THR A 114 -32.23 35.44 -47.64
N GLN A 115 -33.06 35.76 -46.64
CA GLN A 115 -33.91 36.96 -46.68
C GLN A 115 -34.38 37.45 -45.29
N SER A 116 -34.82 38.70 -45.20
CA SER A 116 -35.01 39.47 -43.95
C SER A 116 -36.36 40.20 -43.88
N ALA A 117 -36.89 40.40 -42.67
CA ALA A 117 -38.04 41.28 -42.39
C ALA A 117 -38.00 41.80 -40.92
N GLN A 118 -38.73 42.89 -40.63
CA GLN A 118 -38.81 43.57 -39.31
C GLN A 118 -40.27 43.72 -38.81
N VAL A 119 -40.47 44.54 -37.76
CA VAL A 119 -41.73 45.04 -37.14
C VAL A 119 -42.26 44.17 -35.98
N GLY A 120 -42.63 44.70 -34.79
CA GLY A 120 -42.70 46.11 -34.33
C GLY A 120 -42.93 46.33 -32.80
N ARG A 121 -43.08 47.59 -32.38
CA ARG A 121 -43.04 48.10 -30.96
C ARG A 121 -44.35 47.98 -30.14
N LYS A 122 -44.23 47.92 -28.79
CA LYS A 122 -44.72 48.89 -27.75
C LYS A 122 -44.51 48.32 -26.31
N ILE A 123 -43.80 48.98 -25.36
CA ILE A 123 -44.07 50.19 -24.53
C ILE A 123 -44.93 49.91 -23.26
N SER A 124 -44.46 50.39 -22.10
CA SER A 124 -45.03 50.28 -20.73
C SER A 124 -45.67 51.60 -20.23
N PRO A 125 -46.27 51.63 -19.01
CA PRO A 125 -45.73 52.51 -17.94
C PRO A 125 -45.95 52.04 -16.48
N THR A 126 -45.50 52.85 -15.50
CA THR A 126 -45.54 52.64 -14.02
C THR A 126 -46.36 53.77 -13.29
N PRO A 127 -46.02 54.26 -12.07
CA PRO A 127 -46.36 53.77 -10.71
C PRO A 127 -47.18 54.77 -9.82
N LYS A 128 -47.61 54.39 -8.59
CA LYS A 128 -48.10 55.31 -7.51
C LYS A 128 -47.88 54.83 -6.06
N SER A 129 -47.82 55.79 -5.12
CA SER A 129 -47.86 55.75 -3.63
C SER A 129 -48.46 57.09 -3.12
N PRO A 130 -48.47 57.54 -1.82
CA PRO A 130 -48.11 56.97 -0.48
C PRO A 130 -49.40 56.93 0.43
N PRO A 131 -49.62 57.51 1.65
CA PRO A 131 -48.78 58.06 2.76
C PRO A 131 -49.21 57.81 4.25
N SER A 132 -48.38 58.30 5.20
CA SER A 132 -48.67 58.90 6.54
C SER A 132 -49.24 58.14 7.76
N ILE A 133 -48.34 57.80 8.70
CA ILE A 133 -48.27 58.15 10.16
C ILE A 133 -49.56 58.58 10.91
N TYR A 134 -49.84 57.91 12.06
CA TYR A 134 -50.10 58.42 13.43
C TYR A 134 -50.35 57.22 14.41
N ALA A 135 -50.36 57.32 15.76
CA ALA A 135 -49.26 57.65 16.70
C ALA A 135 -49.54 57.17 18.16
N ILE A 136 -48.49 57.08 19.00
CA ILE A 136 -48.42 57.09 20.50
C ILE A 136 -49.39 56.20 21.33
N ASN A 137 -48.85 55.25 22.12
CA ASN A 137 -48.87 55.35 23.60
C ASN A 137 -47.78 54.47 24.27
N ASN A 138 -47.30 54.88 25.45
CA ASN A 138 -46.29 54.18 26.24
C ASN A 138 -46.92 53.52 27.47
N GLN A 139 -46.74 52.20 27.64
CA GLN A 139 -46.88 51.49 28.92
C GLN A 139 -46.16 50.13 28.85
N ALA A 140 -45.81 49.56 30.00
CA ALA A 140 -45.07 48.30 30.16
C ALA A 140 -43.61 48.27 29.62
N ILE A 141 -42.78 49.22 30.07
CA ILE A 141 -41.34 48.92 30.28
C ILE A 141 -41.19 48.39 31.72
N GLU A 142 -41.54 47.13 31.93
CA GLU A 142 -41.22 46.31 33.11
C GLU A 142 -41.63 44.85 32.83
N ASN A 143 -41.04 43.89 33.55
CA ASN A 143 -41.23 42.44 33.35
C ASN A 143 -40.63 41.86 32.04
N LEU A 144 -39.33 42.12 31.80
CA LEU A 144 -38.54 41.41 30.77
C LEU A 144 -37.34 40.64 31.33
N GLU A 145 -37.39 40.26 32.61
CA GLU A 145 -36.51 39.24 33.18
C GLU A 145 -37.32 38.03 33.71
N ASN A 146 -36.73 36.85 33.54
CA ASN A 146 -37.13 35.54 34.07
C ASN A 146 -38.35 34.78 33.48
N ILE A 147 -38.02 33.90 32.53
CA ILE A 147 -38.49 32.50 32.43
C ILE A 147 -39.91 32.25 31.85
N GLN A 148 -40.02 32.25 30.52
CA GLN A 148 -40.36 31.07 29.67
C GLN A 148 -40.30 31.46 28.18
N LYS A 149 -39.32 31.04 27.36
CA LYS A 149 -38.98 29.67 26.96
C LYS A 149 -40.03 28.93 26.10
N LYS A 150 -40.77 29.62 25.20
CA LYS A 150 -41.32 29.02 23.96
C LYS A 150 -41.79 30.03 22.90
N ARG A 151 -41.65 29.61 21.62
CA ARG A 151 -42.19 30.19 20.36
C ARG A 151 -41.74 31.63 20.00
N GLY A 152 -41.24 31.84 18.77
CA GLY A 152 -41.24 33.22 18.27
C GLY A 152 -40.71 33.59 16.87
N LYS A 153 -39.86 32.82 16.17
CA LYS A 153 -39.60 33.03 14.73
C LYS A 153 -38.83 31.88 14.09
N ARG A 154 -39.54 31.06 13.30
CA ARG A 154 -38.90 30.23 12.27
C ARG A 154 -38.60 31.12 11.07
N ILE A 155 -37.49 31.86 11.12
CA ILE A 155 -36.79 32.11 9.85
C ILE A 155 -36.43 30.72 9.33
N ALA A 156 -36.82 30.43 8.10
CA ALA A 156 -36.37 29.21 7.44
C ALA A 156 -34.89 29.41 7.11
N ALA A 157 -34.02 29.09 8.07
CA ALA A 157 -32.68 28.65 7.73
C ALA A 157 -32.87 27.49 6.74
N ILE A 158 -32.58 27.75 5.46
CA ILE A 158 -32.61 26.74 4.42
C ILE A 158 -31.42 25.84 4.72
N HIS A 159 -31.68 24.83 5.55
CA HIS A 159 -30.73 23.77 5.85
C HIS A 159 -30.64 22.89 4.60
N ARG A 160 -29.98 23.42 3.56
CA ARG A 160 -29.47 22.63 2.44
C ARG A 160 -28.39 21.72 3.02
N SER A 161 -28.83 20.63 3.62
CA SER A 161 -28.04 19.40 3.73
C SER A 161 -27.94 18.77 2.34
N SER A 162 -27.35 19.52 1.40
CA SER A 162 -26.88 19.04 0.12
C SER A 162 -25.49 18.44 0.34
N THR A 163 -25.44 17.40 1.18
CA THR A 163 -24.26 16.55 1.37
C THR A 163 -24.07 15.66 0.14
N SER A 164 -23.97 16.29 -1.03
CA SER A 164 -23.33 15.71 -2.20
C SER A 164 -21.89 15.42 -1.80
N PRO A 165 -21.33 14.24 -2.11
CA PRO A 165 -19.96 13.95 -1.74
C PRO A 165 -19.03 14.94 -2.41
N LEU A 166 -18.10 15.52 -1.64
CA LEU A 166 -16.93 16.17 -2.20
C LEU A 166 -16.18 15.19 -3.12
N GLY A 167 -15.51 15.74 -4.12
CA GLY A 167 -14.84 14.96 -5.14
C GLY A 167 -13.52 14.36 -4.68
N LYS A 168 -12.48 14.52 -5.50
CA LYS A 168 -11.23 13.75 -5.37
C LYS A 168 -9.99 14.60 -5.57
N LEU A 169 -8.89 14.09 -5.03
CA LEU A 169 -7.54 14.60 -5.27
C LEU A 169 -6.67 13.46 -5.82
N GLU A 170 -6.05 13.70 -6.98
CA GLU A 170 -5.14 12.79 -7.67
C GLU A 170 -3.69 13.27 -7.44
N PHE A 171 -2.82 12.36 -7.03
CA PHE A 171 -1.41 12.63 -6.72
C PHE A 171 -0.57 11.37 -6.92
N SER A 172 0.75 11.51 -6.95
CA SER A 172 1.67 10.37 -6.89
C SER A 172 2.77 10.55 -5.85
N LEU A 173 3.27 9.42 -5.36
CA LEU A 173 4.29 9.31 -4.31
C LEU A 173 5.44 8.43 -4.80
N TYR A 174 6.67 8.87 -4.56
CA TYR A 174 7.88 8.07 -4.75
C TYR A 174 8.77 8.22 -3.51
N TYR A 175 9.00 7.13 -2.78
CA TYR A 175 9.91 7.12 -1.64
C TYR A 175 11.21 6.42 -2.01
N ASP A 176 12.30 7.17 -2.03
CA ASP A 176 13.66 6.67 -2.11
C ASP A 176 14.11 6.19 -0.72
N GLN A 177 14.32 4.89 -0.55
CA GLN A 177 14.74 4.29 0.71
C GLN A 177 16.23 4.51 1.02
N ASP A 178 17.07 4.61 0.00
CA ASP A 178 18.53 4.68 0.17
C ASP A 178 18.98 6.09 0.58
N PHE A 179 18.27 7.12 0.12
CA PHE A 179 18.49 8.52 0.52
C PHE A 179 17.44 9.06 1.51
N GLY A 180 16.35 8.34 1.77
CA GLY A 180 15.28 8.77 2.68
C GLY A 180 14.47 9.96 2.16
N ASN A 181 14.24 10.00 0.85
CA ASN A 181 13.55 11.12 0.19
C ASN A 181 12.12 10.71 -0.20
N LEU A 182 11.09 11.43 0.26
CA LEU A 182 9.72 11.28 -0.22
C LEU A 182 9.40 12.41 -1.21
N GLN A 183 9.27 12.06 -2.49
CA GLN A 183 8.72 12.93 -3.52
C GLN A 183 7.20 12.80 -3.55
N ILE A 184 6.51 13.94 -3.60
CA ILE A 184 5.05 14.05 -3.55
C ILE A 184 4.63 14.94 -4.72
N HIS A 185 4.05 14.36 -5.77
CA HIS A 185 3.60 15.10 -6.93
C HIS A 185 2.06 15.25 -6.89
N ILE A 186 1.59 16.45 -6.59
CA ILE A 186 0.16 16.78 -6.56
C ILE A 186 -0.28 17.06 -8.00
N ILE A 187 -1.15 16.22 -8.55
CA ILE A 187 -1.54 16.30 -9.96
C ILE A 187 -2.71 17.26 -10.10
N ARG A 188 -3.91 16.87 -9.63
CA ARG A 188 -5.14 17.66 -9.81
C ARG A 188 -6.24 17.30 -8.83
N GLY A 189 -7.13 18.25 -8.59
CA GLY A 189 -8.42 18.04 -7.95
C GLY A 189 -9.55 17.88 -8.97
N SER A 190 -10.63 17.21 -8.57
CA SER A 190 -11.90 17.20 -9.29
C SER A 190 -13.04 17.42 -8.29
N GLN A 191 -13.91 18.41 -8.56
CA GLN A 191 -15.03 18.81 -7.70
C GLN A 191 -14.63 18.96 -6.21
N VAL A 192 -13.55 19.70 -5.94
CA VAL A 192 -12.91 19.74 -4.61
C VAL A 192 -13.65 20.60 -3.57
N TYR A 193 -14.60 21.41 -4.05
CA TYR A 193 -15.64 22.10 -3.29
C TYR A 193 -16.90 22.26 -4.16
N GLN A 194 -18.03 22.64 -3.54
CA GLN A 194 -19.29 22.94 -4.22
C GLN A 194 -19.52 24.45 -4.26
N THR A 195 -20.03 24.95 -5.40
CA THR A 195 -20.55 26.31 -5.56
C THR A 195 -21.74 26.30 -6.53
N GLU A 196 -22.69 27.23 -6.34
CA GLU A 196 -23.81 27.49 -7.25
C GLU A 196 -23.57 28.71 -8.17
N SER A 197 -22.47 29.46 -7.99
CA SER A 197 -22.11 30.66 -8.76
C SER A 197 -20.68 30.63 -9.28
N SER A 198 -20.46 31.24 -10.45
CA SER A 198 -19.11 31.52 -10.98
C SER A 198 -18.41 32.67 -10.26
N GLU A 199 -19.12 33.48 -9.48
CA GLU A 199 -18.53 34.58 -8.68
C GLU A 199 -17.91 34.08 -7.37
N ASP A 200 -18.32 32.90 -6.88
CA ASP A 200 -17.77 32.24 -5.68
C ASP A 200 -16.57 31.32 -6.00
N LEU A 201 -15.94 31.48 -7.17
CA LEU A 201 -14.76 30.69 -7.55
C LEU A 201 -13.53 31.15 -6.77
N MET A 202 -12.83 30.18 -6.17
CA MET A 202 -11.69 30.41 -5.27
C MET A 202 -10.38 29.96 -5.91
N GLU A 203 -9.32 30.77 -5.78
CA GLU A 203 -7.93 30.31 -5.93
C GLU A 203 -7.62 29.28 -4.84
N LEU A 204 -6.96 28.17 -5.22
CA LEU A 204 -6.73 27.03 -4.33
C LEU A 204 -5.25 26.69 -4.16
N VAL A 205 -4.90 26.23 -2.97
CA VAL A 205 -3.60 25.61 -2.65
C VAL A 205 -3.82 24.28 -1.93
N VAL A 206 -2.98 23.28 -2.18
CA VAL A 206 -2.91 22.07 -1.35
C VAL A 206 -1.80 22.27 -0.32
N SER A 207 -2.17 22.37 0.94
CA SER A 207 -1.23 22.25 2.05
C SER A 207 -1.02 20.77 2.36
N VAL A 208 0.22 20.33 2.23
CA VAL A 208 0.65 18.94 2.38
C VAL A 208 1.44 18.83 3.69
N ALA A 209 1.11 17.86 4.54
CA ALA A 209 1.78 17.67 5.81
C ALA A 209 2.01 16.18 6.11
N VAL A 210 3.15 15.83 6.71
CA VAL A 210 3.40 14.47 7.21
C VAL A 210 3.25 14.46 8.73
N VAL A 211 2.32 13.62 9.20
CA VAL A 211 1.97 13.47 10.61
C VAL A 211 2.48 12.12 11.14
N PHE A 212 3.38 12.16 12.12
CA PHE A 212 4.01 11.00 12.77
C PHE A 212 3.87 11.16 14.29
N ASP A 213 3.50 10.09 15.02
CA ASP A 213 3.33 10.12 16.49
C ASP A 213 2.53 11.34 17.01
N GLY A 214 1.32 11.55 16.46
CA GLY A 214 0.45 12.69 16.79
C GLY A 214 0.93 14.07 16.32
N LYS A 215 2.13 14.19 15.72
CA LYS A 215 2.80 15.46 15.44
C LYS A 215 3.06 15.66 13.96
N GLN A 216 2.84 16.87 13.47
CA GLN A 216 3.27 17.29 12.14
C GLN A 216 4.80 17.45 12.14
N ILE A 217 5.51 16.56 11.45
CA ILE A 217 6.98 16.54 11.38
C ILE A 217 7.54 17.28 10.15
N TRP A 218 6.72 17.45 9.11
CA TRP A 218 7.02 18.22 7.92
C TRP A 218 5.72 18.79 7.35
N HIS A 219 5.80 19.94 6.68
CA HIS A 219 4.70 20.51 5.91
C HIS A 219 5.21 21.48 4.84
N ASP A 220 4.41 21.64 3.79
CA ASP A 220 4.63 22.60 2.70
C ASP A 220 3.29 22.93 2.00
N LYS A 221 3.31 23.76 0.95
CA LYS A 221 2.12 24.09 0.14
C LYS A 221 2.46 24.11 -1.36
N THR A 222 1.50 23.72 -2.19
CA THR A 222 1.56 24.02 -3.63
C THR A 222 1.41 25.52 -3.89
N HIS A 223 1.80 25.95 -5.08
CA HIS A 223 1.46 27.24 -5.64
C HIS A 223 -0.08 27.39 -5.79
N PRO A 224 -0.60 28.64 -5.82
CA PRO A 224 -2.01 28.89 -6.07
C PRO A 224 -2.40 28.55 -7.51
N THR A 225 -3.54 27.88 -7.69
CA THR A 225 -4.16 27.71 -9.01
C THR A 225 -5.09 28.87 -9.34
N GLU A 226 -5.44 28.99 -10.63
CA GLU A 226 -6.61 29.78 -11.06
C GLU A 226 -7.89 29.36 -10.30
N ALA A 227 -8.88 30.25 -10.32
CA ALA A 227 -10.12 30.08 -9.57
C ALA A 227 -11.05 29.01 -10.21
N THR A 228 -11.01 27.78 -9.70
CA THR A 228 -11.74 26.64 -10.28
C THR A 228 -12.14 25.58 -9.23
N THR A 229 -13.20 24.81 -9.51
CA THR A 229 -13.59 23.62 -8.72
C THR A 229 -12.82 22.34 -9.13
N ASN A 230 -12.06 22.39 -10.23
CA ASN A 230 -11.23 21.30 -10.74
C ASN A 230 -9.80 21.82 -10.99
N PRO A 231 -9.03 22.09 -9.92
CA PRO A 231 -7.68 22.66 -10.03
C PRO A 231 -6.67 21.64 -10.58
N GLU A 232 -5.83 22.04 -11.51
CA GLU A 232 -4.61 21.29 -11.86
C GLU A 232 -3.41 21.98 -11.18
N PHE A 233 -2.64 21.21 -10.40
CA PHE A 233 -1.49 21.70 -9.63
C PHE A 233 -0.18 21.29 -10.33
N ASN A 234 -0.09 20.03 -10.76
CA ASN A 234 1.05 19.43 -11.47
C ASN A 234 2.43 19.73 -10.82
N GLU A 235 2.48 19.72 -9.48
CA GLU A 235 3.61 20.24 -8.71
C GLU A 235 4.26 19.16 -7.83
N GLN A 236 5.59 19.11 -7.81
CA GLN A 236 6.36 18.20 -6.96
C GLN A 236 6.93 18.89 -5.71
N LEU A 237 6.44 18.48 -4.55
CA LEU A 237 7.03 18.77 -3.24
C LEU A 237 7.98 17.61 -2.88
N THR A 238 9.06 17.87 -2.13
CA THR A 238 10.04 16.83 -1.75
C THR A 238 10.44 16.96 -0.28
N ILE A 239 10.37 15.84 0.45
CA ILE A 239 10.81 15.71 1.84
C ILE A 239 12.15 14.98 1.85
N HIS A 240 13.11 15.49 2.63
CA HIS A 240 14.43 14.88 2.80
C HIS A 240 14.62 14.31 4.21
N GLY A 241 15.38 13.22 4.33
CA GLY A 241 15.72 12.60 5.62
C GLY A 241 14.57 11.91 6.34
N LEU A 242 13.49 11.57 5.62
CA LEU A 242 12.36 10.83 6.17
C LEU A 242 12.77 9.35 6.33
N THR A 243 12.65 8.80 7.54
CA THR A 243 13.09 7.43 7.83
C THR A 243 12.04 6.40 7.41
N SER A 244 12.46 5.14 7.16
CA SER A 244 11.52 4.05 6.88
C SER A 244 10.54 3.77 8.03
N ASN A 245 10.87 4.13 9.28
CA ASN A 245 9.92 4.09 10.39
C ASN A 245 8.86 5.21 10.28
N GLN A 246 9.25 6.41 9.85
CA GLN A 246 8.31 7.51 9.58
C GLN A 246 7.42 7.22 8.37
N MET A 247 7.91 6.51 7.35
CA MET A 247 7.04 5.96 6.30
C MET A 247 6.05 4.93 6.88
N ARG A 248 6.50 4.00 7.73
CA ARG A 248 5.67 2.90 8.24
C ARG A 248 4.48 3.33 9.09
N VAL A 249 4.59 4.40 9.90
CA VAL A 249 3.49 4.87 10.79
C VAL A 249 3.09 6.32 10.56
N GLY A 250 3.62 6.95 9.51
CA GLY A 250 3.25 8.29 9.08
C GLY A 250 1.94 8.31 8.30
N THR A 251 1.26 9.45 8.34
CA THR A 251 0.12 9.73 7.47
C THR A 251 0.37 11.05 6.75
N LEU A 252 0.16 11.05 5.43
CA LEU A 252 0.12 12.24 4.61
C LEU A 252 -1.26 12.89 4.78
N LYS A 253 -1.30 14.12 5.32
CA LYS A 253 -2.49 14.97 5.42
C LYS A 253 -2.47 15.93 4.23
N LEU A 254 -3.48 15.85 3.38
CA LEU A 254 -3.66 16.67 2.18
C LEU A 254 -4.84 17.61 2.42
N THR A 255 -4.58 18.89 2.66
CA THR A 255 -5.61 19.89 3.00
C THR A 255 -5.73 20.93 1.90
N ILE A 256 -6.85 20.95 1.19
CA ILE A 256 -7.16 21.97 0.19
C ILE A 256 -7.66 23.21 0.92
N LYS A 257 -7.07 24.37 0.62
CA LYS A 257 -7.38 25.66 1.22
C LYS A 257 -7.71 26.70 0.15
N ASN A 258 -8.50 27.70 0.52
CA ASN A 258 -8.58 28.96 -0.20
C ASN A 258 -7.26 29.73 -0.03
N ASN A 259 -6.66 30.21 -1.12
CA ASN A 259 -5.38 30.92 -1.11
C ASN A 259 -5.42 32.23 -0.31
N ILE A 260 -6.50 33.00 -0.47
CA ILE A 260 -6.64 34.38 0.03
C ILE A 260 -6.90 34.40 1.55
N THR A 261 -7.69 33.44 2.06
CA THR A 261 -8.09 33.37 3.48
C THR A 261 -7.29 32.35 4.30
N ASP A 262 -6.47 31.52 3.65
CA ASP A 262 -5.84 30.29 4.20
C ASP A 262 -6.83 29.33 4.89
N SER A 263 -8.14 29.50 4.66
CA SER A 263 -9.18 28.68 5.30
C SER A 263 -9.25 27.29 4.67
N PRO A 264 -9.20 26.21 5.46
CA PRO A 264 -9.30 24.85 4.95
C PRO A 264 -10.72 24.58 4.46
N ILE A 265 -10.84 24.04 3.25
CA ILE A 265 -12.12 23.74 2.60
C ILE A 265 -12.41 22.24 2.69
N SER A 266 -11.43 21.42 2.30
CA SER A 266 -11.55 19.97 2.28
C SER A 266 -10.23 19.28 2.55
N VAL A 267 -10.28 18.03 3.03
CA VAL A 267 -9.10 17.32 3.52
C VAL A 267 -9.18 15.81 3.25
N ALA A 268 -8.03 15.22 2.95
CA ALA A 268 -7.84 13.78 2.80
C ALA A 268 -6.61 13.32 3.59
N TYR A 269 -6.59 12.03 3.91
CA TYR A 269 -5.51 11.36 4.61
C TYR A 269 -5.09 10.12 3.83
N TYR A 270 -3.78 9.91 3.67
CA TYR A 270 -3.21 8.74 3.02
C TYR A 270 -2.11 8.13 3.92
N PRO A 271 -2.18 6.83 4.27
CA PRO A 271 -1.15 6.20 5.09
C PRO A 271 0.14 6.05 4.28
N LEU A 272 1.29 6.45 4.84
CA LEU A 272 2.57 6.28 4.14
C LEU A 272 3.05 4.81 4.11
N SER A 273 2.42 3.94 4.91
CA SER A 273 2.69 2.50 4.97
C SER A 273 2.33 1.72 3.70
N THR A 274 1.45 2.26 2.85
CA THR A 274 1.06 1.65 1.56
C THR A 274 1.98 2.05 0.40
N VAL A 275 2.96 2.94 0.62
CA VAL A 275 3.91 3.38 -0.40
C VAL A 275 5.05 2.36 -0.53
N PRO A 276 5.15 1.61 -1.64
CA PRO A 276 6.31 0.75 -1.92
C PRO A 276 7.59 1.57 -2.08
N TYR A 277 8.69 1.07 -1.53
CA TYR A 277 10.00 1.71 -1.66
C TYR A 277 10.53 1.64 -3.10
N ASN A 278 11.18 2.72 -3.53
CA ASN A 278 11.83 2.91 -4.84
C ASN A 278 10.88 2.65 -6.03
N PHE A 279 9.58 2.93 -5.87
CA PHE A 279 8.54 2.76 -6.89
C PHE A 279 7.54 3.93 -6.87
N LEU A 280 6.97 4.28 -8.02
CA LEU A 280 6.02 5.39 -8.17
C LEU A 280 4.58 4.88 -7.98
N THR A 281 3.90 5.37 -6.95
CA THR A 281 2.51 5.04 -6.64
C THR A 281 1.62 6.25 -6.94
N THR A 282 0.80 6.17 -7.98
CA THR A 282 -0.24 7.16 -8.30
C THR A 282 -1.57 6.73 -7.70
N GLU A 283 -2.23 7.65 -7.00
CA GLU A 283 -3.41 7.39 -6.16
C GLU A 283 -4.50 8.45 -6.36
N THR A 284 -5.71 8.12 -5.94
CA THR A 284 -6.84 9.06 -6.01
C THR A 284 -7.73 8.94 -4.77
N VAL A 285 -7.54 9.87 -3.82
CA VAL A 285 -8.29 9.91 -2.56
C VAL A 285 -9.60 10.69 -2.71
N ARG A 286 -10.60 10.33 -1.91
CA ARG A 286 -11.80 11.17 -1.69
C ARG A 286 -11.47 12.28 -0.71
N LEU A 287 -12.03 13.46 -0.97
CA LEU A 287 -11.96 14.61 -0.07
C LEU A 287 -13.13 14.55 0.93
N ASN A 288 -12.91 15.07 2.12
CA ASN A 288 -13.89 15.15 3.20
C ASN A 288 -14.00 16.60 3.68
N GLU A 289 -15.16 16.98 4.22
CA GLU A 289 -15.36 18.31 4.82
C GLU A 289 -14.56 18.43 6.12
N VAL A 290 -14.03 19.63 6.38
CA VAL A 290 -13.07 19.84 7.47
C VAL A 290 -13.74 19.85 8.84
N GLU A 291 -15.02 20.27 8.92
CA GLU A 291 -15.76 20.42 10.18
C GLU A 291 -16.11 19.06 10.84
N ASP A 292 -16.14 17.96 10.08
CA ASP A 292 -16.47 16.62 10.59
C ASP A 292 -15.26 15.88 11.23
N ILE A 293 -14.03 16.40 11.05
CA ILE A 293 -12.80 15.70 11.41
C ILE A 293 -12.26 16.09 12.79
N ASP A 294 -12.77 15.36 13.78
CA ASP A 294 -12.11 15.20 15.08
C ASP A 294 -10.77 14.45 14.90
N GLU A 295 -9.65 15.18 15.05
CA GLU A 295 -8.30 14.60 14.90
C GLU A 295 -8.02 13.48 15.91
N ALA A 296 -8.71 13.43 17.06
CA ALA A 296 -8.58 12.32 18.01
C ALA A 296 -9.10 11.00 17.43
N LYS A 297 -10.12 11.04 16.55
CA LYS A 297 -10.62 9.84 15.85
C LYS A 297 -9.61 9.32 14.83
N LEU A 298 -8.87 10.18 14.15
CA LEU A 298 -7.80 9.75 13.23
C LEU A 298 -6.70 8.96 13.94
N PHE A 299 -6.32 9.37 15.15
CA PHE A 299 -5.38 8.61 15.97
C PHE A 299 -5.99 7.32 16.56
N GLN A 300 -7.32 7.23 16.64
CA GLN A 300 -8.03 5.99 16.99
C GLN A 300 -8.03 4.97 15.84
N TRP A 301 -8.23 5.39 14.58
CA TRP A 301 -8.14 4.49 13.42
C TRP A 301 -6.72 3.89 13.27
N ARG A 302 -5.67 4.64 13.65
CA ARG A 302 -4.30 4.09 13.72
C ARG A 302 -4.12 2.94 14.73
N GLN A 303 -4.97 2.83 15.75
CA GLN A 303 -4.89 1.75 16.74
C GLN A 303 -5.57 0.46 16.25
N ASP A 304 -6.53 0.55 15.33
CA ASP A 304 -7.07 -0.62 14.63
C ASP A 304 -6.08 -1.13 13.56
N ASP A 305 -5.30 -0.22 12.94
CA ASP A 305 -4.23 -0.55 11.98
C ASP A 305 -2.95 -1.13 12.61
N ASP A 306 -2.83 -1.19 13.94
CA ASP A 306 -1.76 -1.91 14.64
C ASP A 306 -1.83 -3.44 14.37
N GLU A 307 -2.95 -3.93 13.80
CA GLU A 307 -3.03 -5.28 13.24
C GLU A 307 -2.28 -5.47 11.90
N LEU A 308 -1.96 -4.41 11.14
CA LEU A 308 -1.30 -4.54 9.83
C LEU A 308 0.22 -4.72 9.97
N ASN A 309 0.86 -3.99 10.88
CA ASN A 309 2.31 -4.03 11.06
C ASN A 309 2.78 -5.25 11.89
N ASN A 310 2.81 -6.43 11.28
CA ASN A 310 3.31 -7.64 11.93
C ASN A 310 4.85 -7.80 11.83
N GLY A 311 5.56 -6.72 11.48
CA GLY A 311 7.00 -6.67 11.24
C GLY A 311 7.42 -7.09 9.83
N GLU A 312 8.72 -7.26 9.62
CA GLU A 312 9.31 -7.76 8.38
C GLU A 312 10.27 -8.94 8.64
N LEU A 313 10.47 -9.78 7.63
CA LEU A 313 11.40 -10.91 7.65
C LEU A 313 12.43 -10.77 6.52
N LEU A 314 13.72 -10.92 6.84
CA LEU A 314 14.80 -11.06 5.86
C LEU A 314 14.91 -12.53 5.44
N VAL A 315 14.74 -12.76 4.14
CA VAL A 315 14.74 -14.09 3.52
C VAL A 315 15.84 -14.14 2.48
N SER A 316 16.73 -15.13 2.58
CA SER A 316 17.71 -15.47 1.54
C SER A 316 17.21 -16.63 0.69
N MET A 317 17.49 -16.62 -0.61
CA MET A 317 17.07 -17.66 -1.53
C MET A 317 18.10 -17.91 -2.63
N LEU A 318 18.36 -19.19 -2.89
CA LEU A 318 19.34 -19.69 -3.84
C LEU A 318 18.77 -20.94 -4.55
N HIS A 319 18.68 -20.88 -5.88
CA HIS A 319 18.31 -22.02 -6.72
C HIS A 319 19.55 -22.60 -7.41
N SER A 320 19.76 -23.92 -7.29
CA SER A 320 20.81 -24.67 -8.00
C SER A 320 20.16 -25.70 -8.93
N PRO A 321 19.98 -25.40 -10.24
CA PRO A 321 19.45 -26.33 -11.25
C PRO A 321 20.17 -27.70 -11.26
N ALA A 322 21.51 -27.71 -11.34
CA ALA A 322 22.28 -28.94 -11.45
C ALA A 322 22.13 -29.88 -10.23
N ASP A 323 21.90 -29.31 -9.04
CA ASP A 323 21.66 -30.07 -7.81
C ASP A 323 20.17 -30.45 -7.62
N LYS A 324 19.27 -30.00 -8.50
CA LYS A 324 17.80 -30.06 -8.34
C LYS A 324 17.36 -29.54 -6.95
N LYS A 325 17.86 -28.35 -6.61
CA LYS A 325 17.88 -27.85 -5.22
C LYS A 325 17.37 -26.41 -5.15
N LEU A 326 16.53 -26.17 -4.15
CA LEU A 326 16.16 -24.84 -3.67
C LEU A 326 16.63 -24.69 -2.22
N THR A 327 17.41 -23.64 -1.96
CA THR A 327 17.93 -23.29 -0.64
C THR A 327 17.25 -22.00 -0.19
N ILE A 328 16.73 -21.99 1.04
CA ILE A 328 15.97 -20.88 1.61
C ILE A 328 16.52 -20.61 3.01
N GLY A 329 17.13 -19.46 3.23
CA GLY A 329 17.50 -19.01 4.56
C GLY A 329 16.50 -18.04 5.15
N VAL A 330 16.37 -18.12 6.46
CA VAL A 330 15.58 -17.21 7.29
C VAL A 330 16.59 -16.56 8.23
N GLU A 331 16.98 -15.34 7.92
CA GLU A 331 18.12 -14.69 8.59
C GLU A 331 17.66 -13.99 9.86
N CYS A 332 16.85 -12.94 9.75
CA CYS A 332 16.31 -12.23 10.90
C CYS A 332 14.91 -11.67 10.62
N ALA A 333 14.20 -11.25 11.66
CA ALA A 333 13.04 -10.37 11.55
C ALA A 333 13.30 -9.04 12.28
N ARG A 334 12.53 -8.01 11.94
CA ARG A 334 12.47 -6.74 12.66
C ARG A 334 11.02 -6.33 12.90
N ASP A 335 10.83 -5.48 13.91
CA ASP A 335 9.57 -4.82 14.23
C ASP A 335 8.40 -5.80 14.52
N LEU A 336 8.69 -6.99 15.07
CA LEU A 336 7.65 -7.96 15.42
C LEU A 336 6.76 -7.44 16.57
N PRO A 337 5.42 -7.60 16.50
CA PRO A 337 4.48 -6.96 17.43
C PRO A 337 4.58 -7.52 18.85
N SER A 338 5.21 -6.74 19.73
CA SER A 338 5.16 -6.89 21.19
C SER A 338 3.71 -6.84 21.66
N GLY A 339 3.32 -7.72 22.57
CA GLY A 339 1.98 -7.70 23.17
C GLY A 339 2.01 -7.25 24.63
N ASN A 340 0.86 -7.31 25.31
CA ASN A 340 0.69 -7.03 26.75
C ASN A 340 1.49 -7.97 27.68
N ARG A 341 2.40 -8.79 27.14
CA ARG A 341 3.31 -9.71 27.83
C ARG A 341 4.79 -9.42 27.52
N GLY A 342 5.07 -8.33 26.78
CA GLY A 342 6.38 -7.98 26.24
C GLY A 342 6.68 -8.62 24.88
N PRO A 343 7.96 -8.54 24.45
CA PRO A 343 8.44 -9.09 23.18
C PRO A 343 8.16 -10.59 22.99
N PRO A 344 7.95 -11.06 21.74
CA PRO A 344 7.56 -12.44 21.46
C PRO A 344 8.70 -13.46 21.63
N ASP A 345 8.32 -14.71 21.93
CA ASP A 345 9.19 -15.90 21.86
C ASP A 345 9.06 -16.53 20.46
N SER A 346 9.70 -15.94 19.46
CA SER A 346 9.39 -16.14 18.05
C SER A 346 10.08 -17.34 17.40
N PHE A 347 9.46 -17.90 16.36
CA PHE A 347 10.08 -18.81 15.40
C PHE A 347 9.35 -18.71 14.05
N VAL A 348 10.05 -19.08 12.96
CA VAL A 348 9.46 -19.19 11.63
C VAL A 348 9.28 -20.66 11.26
N LYS A 349 8.11 -21.00 10.73
CA LYS A 349 7.84 -22.29 10.10
C LYS A 349 7.80 -22.12 8.58
N VAL A 350 8.66 -22.85 7.87
CA VAL A 350 8.74 -22.86 6.40
C VAL A 350 8.03 -24.10 5.88
N ASP A 351 6.87 -23.91 5.26
CA ASP A 351 6.15 -24.95 4.49
C ASP A 351 6.49 -24.78 3.00
N ILE A 352 6.89 -25.87 2.32
CA ILE A 352 6.93 -25.93 0.84
C ILE A 352 5.65 -26.60 0.37
N LEU A 353 4.98 -26.00 -0.60
CA LEU A 353 3.78 -26.51 -1.24
C LEU A 353 4.00 -26.61 -2.75
N LEU A 354 3.39 -27.63 -3.38
CA LEU A 354 3.37 -27.88 -4.82
C LEU A 354 1.90 -28.03 -5.22
N LEU A 355 1.40 -27.19 -6.13
CA LEU A 355 -0.04 -27.14 -6.48
C LEU A 355 -0.96 -27.04 -5.23
N GLY A 356 -0.53 -26.28 -4.20
CA GLY A 356 -1.24 -26.17 -2.92
C GLY A 356 -1.09 -27.36 -1.96
N HIS A 357 -0.62 -28.53 -2.42
CA HIS A 357 -0.34 -29.67 -1.56
C HIS A 357 1.01 -29.50 -0.84
N LYS A 358 1.04 -29.71 0.47
CA LYS A 358 2.27 -29.53 1.27
C LYS A 358 3.25 -30.69 1.06
N LEU A 359 4.42 -30.38 0.53
CA LEU A 359 5.50 -31.33 0.27
C LEU A 359 6.51 -31.41 1.43
N HIS A 360 6.97 -30.26 1.94
CA HIS A 360 7.93 -30.20 3.04
C HIS A 360 7.52 -29.19 4.12
N SER A 361 8.05 -29.37 5.34
CA SER A 361 7.76 -28.51 6.49
C SER A 361 8.97 -28.49 7.45
N LYS A 362 9.72 -27.39 7.47
CA LYS A 362 10.84 -27.14 8.40
C LYS A 362 10.51 -25.96 9.33
N LYS A 363 11.33 -25.72 10.36
CA LYS A 363 11.19 -24.58 11.28
C LYS A 363 12.54 -24.13 11.82
N THR A 364 12.63 -22.86 12.20
CA THR A 364 13.80 -22.29 12.88
C THR A 364 13.87 -22.77 14.33
N ASN A 365 14.97 -22.41 15.00
CA ASN A 365 14.99 -22.34 16.46
C ASN A 365 14.02 -21.26 16.97
N VAL A 366 13.69 -21.34 18.27
CA VAL A 366 12.88 -20.32 18.94
C VAL A 366 13.82 -19.28 19.55
N ILE A 367 13.61 -18.01 19.22
CA ILE A 367 14.35 -16.87 19.75
C ILE A 367 13.47 -16.22 20.84
N PRO A 368 13.86 -16.29 22.13
CA PRO A 368 13.02 -15.79 23.20
C PRO A 368 13.06 -14.27 23.29
N LYS A 369 11.92 -13.66 23.63
CA LYS A 369 11.76 -12.25 24.02
C LYS A 369 12.46 -11.22 23.10
N SER A 370 12.27 -11.29 21.79
CA SER A 370 12.81 -10.25 20.88
C SER A 370 11.81 -9.81 19.81
N CYS A 371 11.71 -8.49 19.61
CA CYS A 371 11.03 -7.90 18.46
C CYS A 371 11.92 -7.90 17.19
N HIS A 372 13.23 -8.10 17.37
CA HIS A 372 14.23 -8.18 16.30
C HIS A 372 15.03 -9.50 16.45
N PRO A 373 14.42 -10.67 16.18
CA PRO A 373 15.05 -11.96 16.35
C PRO A 373 15.95 -12.33 15.16
N GLU A 374 17.20 -12.72 15.46
CA GLU A 374 18.08 -13.41 14.51
C GLU A 374 17.83 -14.92 14.57
N TYR A 375 17.45 -15.52 13.45
CA TYR A 375 17.23 -16.95 13.30
C TYR A 375 18.42 -17.67 12.63
N ASN A 376 19.08 -16.99 11.68
CA ASN A 376 20.27 -17.42 10.92
C ASN A 376 20.18 -18.90 10.48
N ALA A 377 19.06 -19.26 9.84
CA ALA A 377 18.61 -20.64 9.67
C ALA A 377 18.35 -21.00 8.20
N VAL A 378 19.26 -21.78 7.62
CA VAL A 378 19.21 -22.23 6.21
C VAL A 378 18.50 -23.57 6.05
N PHE A 379 17.61 -23.67 5.07
CA PHE A 379 16.82 -24.84 4.74
C PHE A 379 16.96 -25.24 3.28
N GLU A 380 17.54 -26.43 3.04
CA GLU A 380 17.67 -27.01 1.71
C GLU A 380 16.46 -27.90 1.37
N PHE A 381 15.98 -27.86 0.12
CA PHE A 381 14.89 -28.69 -0.39
C PHE A 381 15.23 -29.23 -1.77
N ALA A 382 15.05 -30.53 -1.98
CA ALA A 382 15.14 -31.12 -3.32
C ALA A 382 13.85 -30.79 -4.08
N ILE A 383 13.98 -30.03 -5.16
CA ILE A 383 12.90 -29.56 -6.04
C ILE A 383 13.46 -29.54 -7.45
N GLU A 384 12.77 -30.21 -8.37
CA GLU A 384 13.16 -30.28 -9.78
C GLU A 384 12.62 -29.06 -10.54
N ASP A 385 13.37 -28.59 -11.53
CA ASP A 385 13.14 -27.30 -12.19
C ASP A 385 11.73 -27.21 -12.82
N ASP A 386 11.26 -28.28 -13.46
CA ASP A 386 9.91 -28.43 -14.03
C ASP A 386 8.77 -28.17 -13.01
N LYS A 387 9.06 -28.30 -11.72
CA LYS A 387 8.12 -28.13 -10.61
C LYS A 387 8.19 -26.74 -9.98
N LEU A 388 9.26 -25.98 -10.17
CA LEU A 388 9.40 -24.63 -9.61
C LEU A 388 8.27 -23.67 -10.05
N PRO A 389 7.78 -23.66 -11.31
CA PRO A 389 6.60 -22.87 -11.71
C PRO A 389 5.30 -23.22 -10.97
N GLN A 390 5.28 -24.30 -10.18
CA GLN A 390 4.11 -24.80 -9.44
C GLN A 390 4.32 -24.76 -7.90
N VAL A 391 5.49 -24.27 -7.44
CA VAL A 391 5.87 -24.23 -6.02
C VAL A 391 5.42 -22.92 -5.36
N MET A 392 4.99 -23.04 -4.10
CA MET A 392 4.82 -21.95 -3.15
C MET A 392 5.66 -22.24 -1.90
N VAL A 393 6.45 -21.26 -1.48
CA VAL A 393 7.10 -21.21 -0.16
C VAL A 393 6.21 -20.41 0.78
N SER A 394 5.84 -20.98 1.92
CA SER A 394 4.99 -20.30 2.91
C SER A 394 5.69 -20.25 4.26
N MET A 395 6.14 -19.04 4.62
CA MET A 395 6.89 -18.75 5.85
C MET A 395 5.95 -18.13 6.89
N LYS A 396 5.67 -18.88 7.96
CA LYS A 396 4.69 -18.51 8.99
C LYS A 396 5.43 -18.12 10.27
N VAL A 397 5.41 -16.83 10.61
CA VAL A 397 6.03 -16.28 11.82
C VAL A 397 5.09 -16.48 13.01
N LYS A 398 5.59 -17.03 14.11
CA LYS A 398 4.79 -17.43 15.27
C LYS A 398 5.51 -17.15 16.57
N SER A 399 4.78 -16.76 17.61
CA SER A 399 5.29 -16.74 18.99
C SER A 399 4.80 -17.98 19.73
N HIS A 400 5.68 -18.64 20.46
CA HIS A 400 5.24 -19.51 21.54
C HIS A 400 4.56 -18.68 22.64
N GLY A 401 3.66 -19.32 23.38
CA GLY A 401 3.02 -18.76 24.56
C GLY A 401 3.04 -19.76 25.72
N LYS A 402 2.56 -19.32 26.90
CA LYS A 402 2.40 -20.20 28.05
C LYS A 402 1.48 -21.39 27.70
N MET A 403 1.81 -22.57 28.25
CA MET A 403 1.00 -23.80 28.14
C MET A 403 0.74 -24.28 26.70
N ARG A 404 1.80 -24.39 25.88
CA ARG A 404 1.80 -24.90 24.48
C ARG A 404 0.97 -24.13 23.44
N SER A 405 0.13 -23.17 23.85
CA SER A 405 -0.52 -22.25 22.90
C SER A 405 0.53 -21.50 22.07
N THR A 406 0.21 -21.19 20.82
CA THR A 406 1.12 -20.57 19.84
C THR A 406 0.38 -19.44 19.11
N ARG A 407 0.75 -18.19 19.37
CA ARG A 407 0.23 -17.02 18.65
C ARG A 407 0.77 -17.05 17.22
N LYS A 408 -0.11 -16.96 16.22
CA LYS A 408 0.28 -16.55 14.86
C LYS A 408 0.69 -15.08 14.93
N ILE A 409 1.84 -14.70 14.39
CA ILE A 409 2.16 -13.29 14.13
C ILE A 409 1.67 -12.97 12.72
N GLY A 410 2.25 -13.61 11.71
CA GLY A 410 1.73 -13.53 10.35
C GLY A 410 2.40 -14.49 9.39
N MET A 411 2.36 -14.19 8.10
CA MET A 411 2.82 -15.08 7.04
C MET A 411 3.33 -14.31 5.82
N ILE A 412 4.37 -14.85 5.19
CA ILE A 412 4.84 -14.50 3.85
C ILE A 412 4.61 -15.70 2.94
N LYS A 413 4.24 -15.46 1.68
CA LYS A 413 4.21 -16.44 0.59
C LYS A 413 5.16 -15.97 -0.51
N LEU A 414 5.98 -16.86 -1.06
CA LEU A 414 6.77 -16.63 -2.28
C LEU A 414 6.41 -17.74 -3.28
N GLY A 415 6.54 -17.49 -4.58
CA GLY A 415 6.26 -18.48 -5.63
C GLY A 415 4.97 -18.26 -6.41
N TYR A 416 4.49 -19.32 -7.06
CA TYR A 416 3.43 -19.31 -8.08
C TYR A 416 2.14 -18.57 -7.71
N THR A 417 1.80 -18.49 -6.42
CA THR A 417 0.56 -17.86 -5.92
C THR A 417 0.79 -16.56 -5.15
N ALA A 418 1.91 -15.86 -5.40
CA ALA A 418 2.07 -14.45 -5.02
C ALA A 418 1.52 -13.55 -6.14
N ASP A 419 1.05 -12.35 -5.81
CA ASP A 419 0.56 -11.42 -6.83
C ASP A 419 1.75 -10.89 -7.67
N PRO A 420 1.68 -10.82 -9.02
CA PRO A 420 2.77 -10.29 -9.85
C PRO A 420 3.25 -8.87 -9.46
N ASN A 421 2.40 -8.09 -8.81
CA ASN A 421 2.73 -6.75 -8.32
C ASN A 421 3.43 -6.75 -6.95
N GLU A 422 3.33 -7.83 -6.18
CA GLU A 422 3.94 -7.96 -4.85
C GLU A 422 5.48 -8.14 -4.93
N PRO A 423 6.27 -7.54 -4.01
CA PRO A 423 7.71 -7.77 -3.93
C PRO A 423 8.07 -9.25 -3.64
N GLN A 424 7.12 -10.00 -3.07
CA GLN A 424 7.14 -11.44 -2.89
C GLN A 424 7.30 -12.21 -4.22
N TYR A 425 6.54 -11.84 -5.26
CA TYR A 425 6.68 -12.44 -6.58
C TYR A 425 8.02 -12.06 -7.21
N ARG A 426 8.38 -10.77 -7.19
CA ARG A 426 9.64 -10.26 -7.75
C ARG A 426 10.89 -10.91 -7.13
N HIS A 427 10.87 -11.27 -5.84
CA HIS A 427 11.99 -12.01 -5.22
C HIS A 427 12.09 -13.44 -5.76
N TRP A 428 10.97 -14.15 -5.86
CA TRP A 428 10.93 -15.50 -6.43
C TRP A 428 11.37 -15.51 -7.89
N GLU A 429 10.85 -14.58 -8.70
CA GLU A 429 11.20 -14.39 -10.10
C GLU A 429 12.70 -14.14 -10.29
N GLN A 430 13.31 -13.26 -9.48
CA GLN A 430 14.75 -13.00 -9.56
C GLN A 430 15.60 -14.23 -9.23
N VAL A 431 15.17 -15.07 -8.27
CA VAL A 431 15.88 -16.32 -7.90
C VAL A 431 15.83 -17.36 -9.02
N LEU A 432 14.75 -17.40 -9.81
CA LEU A 432 14.66 -18.27 -10.98
C LEU A 432 15.50 -17.75 -12.16
N HIS A 433 15.54 -16.43 -12.38
CA HIS A 433 16.35 -15.83 -13.45
C HIS A 433 17.86 -15.82 -13.18
N HIS A 434 18.29 -15.87 -11.91
CA HIS A 434 19.70 -15.85 -11.50
C HIS A 434 20.07 -17.13 -10.73
N PRO A 435 20.11 -18.30 -11.39
CA PRO A 435 20.54 -19.54 -10.75
C PRO A 435 21.97 -19.41 -10.20
N TYR A 436 22.24 -20.13 -9.11
CA TYR A 436 23.47 -20.10 -8.32
C TYR A 436 23.76 -18.78 -7.57
N LEU A 437 22.94 -17.72 -7.75
CA LEU A 437 23.00 -16.50 -6.94
C LEU A 437 22.14 -16.65 -5.67
N ASN A 438 22.68 -16.28 -4.51
CA ASN A 438 21.90 -16.13 -3.28
C ASN A 438 21.35 -14.70 -3.19
N ILE A 439 20.03 -14.54 -3.27
CA ILE A 439 19.35 -13.24 -3.27
C ILE A 439 18.63 -13.05 -1.94
N GLU A 440 18.95 -11.97 -1.23
CA GLU A 440 18.41 -11.65 0.08
C GLU A 440 17.46 -10.46 0.00
N LYS A 441 16.24 -10.59 0.54
CA LYS A 441 15.23 -9.52 0.53
C LYS A 441 14.40 -9.48 1.82
N TRP A 442 14.07 -8.26 2.25
CA TRP A 442 13.07 -8.00 3.28
C TRP A 442 11.66 -8.16 2.70
N HIS A 443 10.78 -8.78 3.47
CA HIS A 443 9.36 -8.96 3.14
C HIS A 443 8.48 -8.58 4.33
N ALA A 444 7.45 -7.78 4.08
CA ALA A 444 6.42 -7.47 5.06
C ALA A 444 5.66 -8.74 5.47
N ILE A 445 5.41 -8.90 6.78
CA ILE A 445 4.71 -10.05 7.33
C ILE A 445 3.19 -9.79 7.24
N GLY A 446 2.51 -10.44 6.28
CA GLY A 446 1.07 -10.26 6.08
C GLY A 446 0.20 -10.96 7.13
N LYS A 447 -1.06 -10.51 7.27
CA LYS A 447 -2.07 -11.16 8.13
C LYS A 447 -2.27 -12.63 7.71
N HIS A 448 -2.38 -13.52 8.70
CA HIS A 448 -2.62 -14.95 8.43
C HIS A 448 -4.12 -15.25 8.31
N HIS A 449 -4.66 -15.00 7.11
CA HIS A 449 -5.86 -15.69 6.60
C HIS A 449 -5.71 -17.22 6.72
#